data_AF-A0A455SLN6-F1
#
_entry.id   AF-A0A455SLN6-F1
#
_cell.length_a   1.000
_cell.length_b   1.000
_cell.length_c   1.000
_cell.angle_alpha   90.00
_cell.angle_beta   90.00
_cell.angle_gamma   90.00
#
_symmetry.space_group_name_H-M   'P 1'
#
loop_
_entity.id
_entity.type
_entity.pdbx_description
1 polymer ?
#
loop_
_entity_poly.entity_id
_entity_poly.type
_entity_poly.pdbx_seq_one_letter_code
_entity_poly.pdbx_strand_id
1 'polypeptide(L)' 'MRGHANEIGPIYEKYYVLTLTSTELATTLLVAQQRMAELSAKHPEQLSPNEQMLLYGLHCFITKVEQIVEQERQRRS' A
#
# COMPACT_ATOMS: atom_id res chain seq x y z
N MET A 1 -28.91 -34.80 17.74
CA MET A 1 -27.76 -33.88 17.91
C MET A 1 -27.05 -33.74 16.58
N ARG A 2 -27.27 -32.63 15.85
CA ARG A 2 -26.50 -32.27 14.65
C ARG A 2 -25.87 -30.91 14.93
N GLY A 3 -24.55 -30.87 14.93
CA GLY A 3 -23.78 -29.64 15.06
C GLY A 3 -23.99 -28.77 13.83
N HIS A 4 -24.41 -27.53 14.04
CA HIS A 4 -24.39 -26.51 13.00
C HIS A 4 -22.94 -26.11 12.76
N ALA A 5 -22.38 -26.55 11.65
CA ALA A 5 -21.14 -25.99 11.13
C ALA A 5 -21.42 -24.53 10.75
N ASN A 6 -20.66 -23.60 11.32
CA ASN A 6 -20.62 -22.21 10.90
C ASN A 6 -20.01 -22.16 9.49
N GLU A 7 -20.86 -22.17 8.47
CA GLU A 7 -20.45 -21.92 7.09
C GLU A 7 -20.13 -20.42 6.97
N ILE A 8 -18.84 -20.08 7.13
CA ILE A 8 -18.34 -18.78 6.70
C ILE A 8 -18.53 -18.76 5.18
N GLY A 9 -19.49 -17.95 4.72
CA GLY A 9 -19.81 -17.82 3.30
C GLY A 9 -18.59 -17.44 2.45
N PRO A 10 -18.65 -17.64 1.13
CA PRO A 10 -17.52 -17.44 0.24
C PRO A 10 -16.89 -16.05 0.40
N ILE A 11 -15.58 -16.03 0.69
CA ILE A 11 -14.78 -14.80 0.70
C ILE A 11 -14.55 -14.42 -0.77
N TYR A 12 -15.29 -13.42 -1.24
CA TYR A 12 -15.08 -12.87 -2.58
C TYR A 12 -13.92 -11.88 -2.55
N GLU A 13 -12.78 -12.26 -3.12
CA GLU A 13 -11.69 -11.32 -3.39
C GLU A 13 -12.17 -10.23 -4.35
N LYS A 14 -12.18 -8.98 -3.88
CA LYS A 14 -12.46 -7.81 -4.71
C LYS A 14 -11.15 -7.21 -5.20
N TYR A 15 -10.96 -7.24 -6.51
CA TYR A 15 -9.84 -6.59 -7.17
C TYR A 15 -10.23 -5.17 -7.58
N TYR A 16 -9.39 -4.20 -7.21
CA TYR A 16 -9.53 -2.81 -7.65
C TYR A 16 -8.34 -2.45 -8.54
N VAL A 17 -8.63 -1.82 -9.68
CA VAL A 17 -7.60 -1.28 -10.58
C VAL A 17 -7.63 0.24 -10.47
N LEU A 18 -6.48 0.84 -10.16
CA LEU A 18 -6.29 2.27 -10.17
C LEU A 18 -5.42 2.63 -11.37
N THR A 19 -5.90 3.54 -12.22
CA THR A 19 -5.14 4.07 -13.36
C THR A 19 -4.73 5.49 -13.03
N LEU A 20 -3.41 5.72 -12.96
CA LEU A 20 -2.82 7.03 -12.73
C LEU A 20 -1.97 7.43 -13.94
N THR A 21 -2.07 8.70 -14.34
CA THR A 21 -1.10 9.31 -15.24
C THR A 21 0.29 9.35 -14.59
N SER A 22 1.34 9.54 -15.39
CA SER A 22 2.71 9.68 -14.87
C SER A 22 2.84 10.82 -13.86
N THR A 23 2.15 11.95 -14.09
CA THR A 23 2.14 13.09 -13.17
C THR A 23 1.44 12.76 -11.87
N GLU A 24 0.25 12.16 -11.92
CA GLU A 24 -0.49 11.76 -10.71
C GLU A 24 0.28 10.73 -9.89
N LEU A 25 0.95 9.79 -10.55
CA LEU A 25 1.80 8.80 -9.89
C LEU A 25 2.99 9.49 -9.19
N ALA A 26 3.67 10.41 -9.87
CA ALA A 26 4.80 11.15 -9.29
C ALA A 26 4.37 12.03 -8.11
N THR A 27 3.25 12.74 -8.22
CA THR A 27 2.69 13.55 -7.13
C THR A 27 2.31 12.67 -5.94
N THR A 28 1.65 11.54 -6.19
CA THR A 28 1.24 10.60 -5.13
C THR A 28 2.46 9.99 -4.45
N LEU A 29 3.50 9.62 -5.21
CA LEU A 29 4.76 9.11 -4.68
C LEU A 29 5.44 10.12 -3.76
N LEU A 30 5.52 11.39 -4.18
CA LEU A 30 6.10 12.45 -3.36
C LEU A 30 5.36 12.62 -2.03
N VAL A 31 4.02 12.67 -2.07
CA VAL A 31 3.20 12.79 -0.85
C VAL A 31 3.37 11.56 0.04
N ALA A 32 3.41 10.36 -0.54
CA ALA A 32 3.61 9.13 0.20
C ALA A 32 4.98 9.09 0.91
N GLN A 33 6.04 9.49 0.23
CA GLN A 33 7.39 9.58 0.80
C GLN A 33 7.45 10.60 1.93
N GLN A 34 6.82 11.77 1.77
CA GLN A 34 6.75 12.78 2.83
C GLN A 34 6.03 12.24 4.06
N ARG A 35 4.85 11.62 3.89
CA ARG A 35 4.10 11.03 5.01
C ARG A 35 4.83 9.88 5.68
N MET A 36 5.55 9.06 4.92
CA MET A 36 6.38 8.01 5.48
C MET A 36 7.51 8.59 6.32
N ALA A 37 8.18 9.63 5.85
CA ALA A 37 9.24 10.31 6.61
C ALA A 37 8.70 10.92 7.92
N GLU A 38 7.54 11.58 7.88
CA GLU A 38 6.87 12.15 9.06
C GLU A 38 6.52 11.08 10.11
N LEU A 39 6.02 9.92 9.68
CA LEU A 39 5.67 8.82 10.59
C LEU A 39 6.91 8.10 11.12
N SER A 40 7.91 7.85 10.27
CA SER A 40 9.17 7.21 10.66
C SER A 40 10.01 8.06 11.61
N ALA A 41 9.80 9.38 11.63
CA ALA A 41 10.46 10.26 12.59
C ALA A 41 9.90 10.13 14.02
N LYS A 42 8.70 9.55 14.19
CA LYS A 42 8.13 9.27 15.52
C LYS A 42 8.73 8.00 16.10
N HIS A 43 8.83 7.91 17.42
CA HIS A 43 9.20 6.65 18.06
C HIS A 43 8.10 5.59 17.83
N PRO A 44 8.45 4.29 17.61
CA PRO A 44 7.47 3.25 17.32
C PRO A 44 6.35 3.12 18.37
N GLU A 45 6.69 3.34 19.65
CA GLU A 45 5.74 3.30 20.77
C GLU A 45 4.73 4.46 20.76
N GLN A 46 5.01 5.53 20.01
CA GLN A 46 4.15 6.70 19.87
C GLN A 46 3.19 6.59 18.67
N LEU A 47 3.36 5.58 17.82
CA LEU A 47 2.49 5.35 16.67
C LEU A 47 1.22 4.62 17.10
N SER A 48 0.08 5.21 16.79
CA SER A 48 -1.21 4.52 16.90
C SER A 48 -1.27 3.32 15.94
N PRO A 49 -2.13 2.31 16.20
CA PRO A 49 -2.28 1.16 15.29
C PRO A 49 -2.59 1.55 13.85
N ASN A 50 -3.39 2.61 13.65
CA ASN A 50 -3.70 3.14 12.32
C ASN A 50 -2.47 3.75 11.63
N GLU A 51 -1.62 4.46 12.38
CA GLU A 51 -0.38 5.01 11.83
C GLU A 51 0.63 3.92 11.50
N GLN A 52 0.70 2.85 12.29
CA GLN A 52 1.54 1.68 11.97
C GLN A 52 1.07 1.00 10.67
N MET A 53 -0.25 0.80 10.53
CA MET A 53 -0.83 0.23 9.31
C MET A 53 -0.62 1.16 8.10
N LEU A 54 -0.77 2.47 8.30
CA LEU A 54 -0.50 3.46 7.26
C LEU A 54 0.98 3.45 6.85
N LEU A 55 1.90 3.40 7.80
CA LEU A 55 3.34 3.32 7.54
C LEU A 55 3.69 2.09 6.71
N TYR A 56 3.12 0.93 7.06
CA TYR A 56 3.26 -0.28 6.26
C TYR A 56 2.69 -0.13 4.85
N GLY A 57 1.48 0.43 4.72
CA GLY A 57 0.86 0.67 3.42
C GLY A 57 1.67 1.63 2.54
N LEU A 58 2.23 2.69 3.12
CA LEU A 58 3.10 3.65 2.43
C LEU A 58 4.38 2.98 1.94
N HIS A 59 5.04 2.18 2.77
CA HIS A 59 6.21 1.41 2.38
C HIS A 59 5.89 0.50 1.19
N CYS A 60 4.80 -0.29 1.28
CA CYS A 60 4.38 -1.17 0.19
C CYS A 60 4.06 -0.41 -1.11
N PHE A 61 3.41 0.75 -1.01
CA PHE A 61 3.09 1.59 -2.17
C PHE A 61 4.38 2.09 -2.84
N ILE A 62 5.29 2.70 -2.07
CA ILE A 62 6.55 3.27 -2.59
C ILE A 62 7.36 2.19 -3.30
N THR A 63 7.58 1.03 -2.67
CA THR A 63 8.33 -0.08 -3.27
C THR A 63 7.70 -0.56 -4.58
N LYS A 64 6.37 -0.67 -4.65
CA LYS A 64 5.67 -1.08 -5.87
C LYS A 64 5.84 -0.06 -7.00
N VAL A 65 5.76 1.23 -6.69
CA VAL A 65 5.94 2.28 -7.69
C VAL A 65 7.38 2.28 -8.21
N GLU A 66 8.38 2.16 -7.34
CA GLU A 66 9.79 2.06 -7.74
C GLU A 66 10.05 0.86 -8.66
N GLN A 67 9.46 -0.30 -8.36
CA GLN A 67 9.52 -1.48 -9.22
C GLN A 67 8.91 -1.24 -10.60
N ILE A 68 7.75 -0.58 -10.67
CA ILE A 68 7.10 -0.24 -11.95
C ILE A 68 8.00 0.68 -12.78
N VAL A 69 8.56 1.72 -12.15
CA VAL A 69 9.45 2.68 -12.83
C VAL A 69 10.69 1.99 -13.38
N GLU A 70 11.33 1.12 -12.59
CA GLU A 70 12.51 0.38 -13.04
C GLU A 70 12.18 -0.61 -14.17
N GLN A 71 11.05 -1.31 -14.10
CA GLN A 71 10.59 -2.17 -15.20
C GLN A 71 10.36 -1.38 -16.50
N GLU A 72 9.75 -0.20 -16.41
CA GLU A 72 9.55 0.67 -17.58
C GLU A 72 10.87 1.19 -18.15
N ARG A 73 11.86 1.48 -17.30
CA ARG A 73 13.21 1.87 -17.74
C ARG A 73 13.90 0.75 -18.54
N GLN A 74 13.80 -0.48 -18.04
CA GLN A 74 14.39 -1.66 -18.70
C GLN A 74 13.73 -1.97 -20.04
N ARG A 75 12.41 -1.76 -20.17
CA ARG A 75 11.67 -1.96 -21.44
C ARG A 75 12.05 -0.98 -22.54
N ARG A 76 12.64 0.17 -22.19
CA ARG A 76 13.01 1.25 -23.11
C ARG A 76 14.51 1.29 -23.44
N SER A 77 15.31 0.43 -22.80
CA SER A 77 16.74 0.28 -23.04
C SER A 77 16.98 -0.83 -24.06
#